data_AF-A0A258M7Y1-F1
#
_entry.id   AF-A0A258M7Y1-F1
#
_cell.length_a   1.000
_cell.length_b   1.000
_cell.length_c   1.000
_cell.angle_alpha   90.00
_cell.angle_beta   90.00
_cell.angle_gamma   90.00
#
_symmetry.space_group_name_H-M   'P 1'
#
loop_
_entity.id
_entity.type
_entity.pdbx_description
1 polymer ?
#
loop_
_entity_poly.entity_id
_entity_poly.type
_entity_poly.pdbx_seq_one_letter_code
_entity_poly.pdbx_strand_id
1 'polypeptide(L)'
;MTYFAEHRLAQEQIRPIKTSTAAEYDRAWMRLNGQHWRNYAAIHQIKSKPSLAVLRAAWRRGIAQQILNGIESTHDDWDQSIRALYTQLDDDIRRVGYVPPAHLSHTSKGRRHSPRKASKRQSLNGLPDNWRSQLIRAMNTKEDQLALMVIALTGARPEEMRLGVQLMIETDQCLTFRIQGAKVSEITGGGQAWRELTVDAWRVLDDDLVYELMAYIQEHQITTIQIDPKNAFQKRLQRIRNQLAQYETAWRKVSAYSLRHQFAADLKADTTIHFDDISAAMGHASDRTKQHYGHSSQKRGKGGITQITAASPIKAHRKSAASQVFLSKATKRSKNQKTDDAFNQKQLSTP
;
A
#
# COMPACT_ATOMS: atom_id res chain seq x y z
N MET A 1 -46.28 17.20 4.51
CA MET A 1 -45.31 16.08 4.58
C MET A 1 -45.20 15.45 3.19
N THR A 2 -44.43 16.05 2.30
CA THR A 2 -44.51 15.76 0.84
C THR A 2 -43.41 14.81 0.33
N TYR A 3 -42.57 14.26 1.22
CA TYR A 3 -41.34 13.53 0.85
C TYR A 3 -41.13 12.16 1.54
N PHE A 4 -42.21 11.47 1.91
CA PHE A 4 -42.09 10.25 2.73
C PHE A 4 -41.29 9.13 2.04
N ALA A 5 -41.48 8.94 0.73
CA ALA A 5 -40.80 7.89 -0.04
C ALA A 5 -39.32 8.24 -0.28
N GLU A 6 -39.05 9.49 -0.64
CA GLU A 6 -37.74 10.05 -0.92
C GLU A 6 -36.86 10.00 0.33
N HIS A 7 -37.40 10.46 1.46
CA HIS A 7 -36.73 10.43 2.75
C HIS A 7 -36.39 8.99 3.17
N ARG A 8 -37.35 8.06 3.06
CA ARG A 8 -37.14 6.65 3.44
C ARG A 8 -36.06 6.00 2.58
N LEU A 9 -36.12 6.16 1.26
CA LEU A 9 -35.14 5.57 0.34
C LEU A 9 -33.74 6.12 0.59
N ALA A 10 -33.62 7.43 0.81
CA ALA A 10 -32.34 8.09 1.09
C ALA A 10 -31.74 7.63 2.44
N GLN A 11 -32.55 7.54 3.50
CA GLN A 11 -32.09 7.03 4.80
C GLN A 11 -31.51 5.62 4.72
N GLU A 12 -32.09 4.74 3.89
CA GLU A 12 -31.59 3.38 3.70
C GLU A 12 -30.18 3.33 3.09
N GLN A 13 -29.77 4.33 2.31
CA GLN A 13 -28.43 4.41 1.72
C GLN A 13 -27.38 5.02 2.67
N ILE A 14 -27.82 5.74 3.71
CA ILE A 14 -26.93 6.49 4.62
C ILE A 14 -26.59 5.70 5.89
N ARG A 15 -27.05 4.44 6.00
CA ARG A 15 -26.80 3.53 7.13
C ARG A 15 -25.37 3.63 7.69
N PRO A 16 -25.19 3.48 9.01
CA PRO A 16 -23.87 3.55 9.64
C PRO A 16 -22.89 2.56 9.02
N ILE A 17 -21.75 3.07 8.58
CA ILE A 17 -20.63 2.30 8.04
C ILE A 17 -19.35 2.64 8.78
N LYS A 18 -18.31 1.80 8.63
CA LYS A 18 -17.00 2.07 9.22
C LYS A 18 -16.48 3.43 8.72
N THR A 19 -15.89 4.22 9.62
CA THR A 19 -15.33 5.55 9.31
C THR A 19 -14.40 5.52 8.09
N SER A 20 -13.61 4.46 7.95
CA SER A 20 -12.68 4.30 6.84
C SER A 20 -13.37 4.10 5.48
N THR A 21 -14.56 3.49 5.48
CA THR A 21 -15.38 3.23 4.30
C THR A 21 -16.16 4.48 3.93
N ALA A 22 -16.67 5.23 4.92
CA ALA A 22 -17.27 6.54 4.68
C ALA A 22 -16.28 7.49 3.99
N ALA A 23 -15.07 7.65 4.54
CA ALA A 23 -14.04 8.49 3.93
C ALA A 23 -13.60 8.01 2.52
N GLU A 24 -13.71 6.72 2.22
CA GLU A 24 -13.46 6.20 0.87
C GLU A 24 -14.58 6.59 -0.10
N TYR A 25 -15.83 6.51 0.35
CA TYR A 25 -17.00 6.94 -0.42
C TYR A 25 -17.02 8.44 -0.64
N ASP A 26 -16.70 9.25 0.37
CA ASP A 26 -16.66 10.72 0.23
C ASP A 26 -15.64 11.15 -0.83
N ARG A 27 -14.45 10.53 -0.84
CA ARG A 27 -13.44 10.78 -1.87
C ARG A 27 -13.87 10.32 -3.26
N ALA A 28 -14.60 9.21 -3.35
CA ALA A 28 -15.13 8.74 -4.63
C ALA A 28 -16.25 9.67 -5.13
N TRP A 29 -17.12 10.12 -4.24
CA TRP A 29 -18.20 11.08 -4.52
C TRP A 29 -17.68 12.41 -5.06
N MET A 30 -16.68 13.00 -4.40
CA MET A 30 -16.05 14.24 -4.87
C MET A 30 -15.47 14.11 -6.28
N ARG A 31 -14.93 12.94 -6.63
CA ARG A 31 -14.38 12.70 -7.98
C ARG A 31 -15.45 12.51 -9.05
N LEU A 32 -16.59 11.93 -8.68
CA LEU A 32 -17.73 11.82 -9.59
C LEU A 32 -18.20 13.20 -10.05
N ASN A 33 -18.02 14.24 -9.23
CA ASN A 33 -18.31 15.64 -9.58
C ASN A 33 -19.72 15.81 -10.18
N GLY A 34 -20.72 15.20 -9.53
CA GLY A 34 -22.12 15.19 -9.99
C GLY A 34 -22.43 14.19 -11.11
N GLN A 35 -21.44 13.55 -11.73
CA GLN A 35 -21.68 12.55 -12.77
C GLN A 35 -22.22 11.23 -12.20
N HIS A 36 -23.07 10.55 -12.99
CA HIS A 36 -23.50 9.19 -12.68
C HIS A 36 -22.31 8.22 -12.73
N TRP A 37 -22.21 7.30 -11.76
CA TRP A 37 -21.05 6.39 -11.59
C TRP A 37 -20.73 5.55 -12.84
N ARG A 38 -21.75 5.15 -13.61
CA ARG A 38 -21.56 4.44 -14.90
C ARG A 38 -20.86 5.28 -15.96
N ASN A 39 -21.24 6.56 -16.08
CA ASN A 39 -20.67 7.47 -17.08
C ASN A 39 -19.20 7.74 -16.74
N TYR A 40 -18.94 8.04 -15.47
CA TYR A 40 -17.57 8.19 -14.96
C TYR A 40 -16.74 6.92 -15.22
N ALA A 41 -17.28 5.74 -14.90
CA ALA A 41 -16.58 4.49 -15.14
C ALA A 41 -16.29 4.22 -16.62
N ALA A 42 -17.20 4.58 -17.53
CA ALA A 42 -17.02 4.43 -18.97
C ALA A 42 -15.92 5.38 -19.49
N ILE A 43 -15.98 6.67 -19.12
CA ILE A 43 -15.01 7.70 -19.50
C ILE A 43 -13.60 7.30 -19.05
N HIS A 44 -13.46 6.84 -17.81
CA HIS A 44 -12.18 6.46 -17.22
C HIS A 44 -11.81 4.98 -17.42
N GLN A 45 -12.53 4.26 -18.29
CA GLN A 45 -12.28 2.86 -18.65
C GLN A 45 -12.12 1.90 -17.44
N ILE A 46 -12.90 2.12 -16.39
CA ILE A 46 -12.81 1.39 -15.12
C ILE A 46 -13.51 0.03 -15.26
N LYS A 47 -12.74 -1.06 -15.33
CA LYS A 47 -13.26 -2.43 -15.50
C LYS A 47 -13.26 -3.28 -14.22
N SER A 48 -12.60 -2.80 -13.16
CA SER A 48 -12.45 -3.53 -11.89
C SER A 48 -13.78 -3.61 -11.14
N LYS A 49 -14.31 -4.84 -10.95
CA LYS A 49 -15.56 -5.06 -10.17
C LYS A 49 -15.53 -4.40 -8.78
N PRO A 50 -14.44 -4.51 -7.98
CA PRO A 50 -14.34 -3.77 -6.72
C PRO A 50 -14.45 -2.25 -6.86
N SER A 51 -13.77 -1.67 -7.86
CA SER A 51 -13.77 -0.22 -8.08
C SER A 51 -15.16 0.28 -8.50
N LEU A 52 -15.86 -0.49 -9.35
CA LEU A 52 -17.24 -0.20 -9.74
C LEU A 52 -18.20 -0.27 -8.55
N ALA A 53 -18.00 -1.22 -7.63
CA ALA A 53 -18.81 -1.33 -6.42
C ALA A 53 -18.62 -0.10 -5.50
N VAL A 54 -17.38 0.40 -5.37
CA VAL A 54 -17.08 1.62 -4.58
C VAL A 54 -17.71 2.85 -5.23
N LEU A 55 -17.56 3.04 -6.54
CA LEU A 55 -18.16 4.18 -7.26
C LEU A 55 -19.68 4.20 -7.14
N ARG A 56 -20.33 3.04 -7.32
CA ARG A 56 -21.77 2.92 -7.16
C ARG A 56 -22.23 3.24 -5.74
N ALA A 57 -21.56 2.69 -4.74
CA ALA A 57 -21.91 2.92 -3.33
C ALA A 57 -21.71 4.40 -2.94
N ALA A 58 -20.62 5.02 -3.40
CA ALA A 58 -20.36 6.44 -3.20
C ALA A 58 -21.42 7.32 -3.86
N TRP A 59 -21.77 7.03 -5.12
CA TRP A 59 -22.79 7.77 -5.85
C TRP A 59 -24.16 7.70 -5.16
N ARG A 60 -24.62 6.49 -4.80
CA ARG A 60 -25.91 6.31 -4.11
C ARG A 60 -25.95 7.07 -2.78
N ARG A 61 -24.87 7.00 -1.99
CA ARG A 61 -24.78 7.70 -0.71
C ARG A 61 -24.75 9.22 -0.89
N GLY A 62 -24.05 9.72 -1.90
CA GLY A 62 -23.99 11.15 -2.22
C GLY A 62 -25.34 11.71 -2.66
N ILE A 63 -26.03 11.02 -3.57
CA ILE A 63 -27.39 11.40 -4.00
C ILE A 63 -28.37 11.35 -2.83
N ALA A 64 -28.33 10.30 -2.01
CA ALA A 64 -29.15 10.21 -0.82
C ALA A 64 -28.90 11.37 0.15
N GLN A 65 -27.64 11.80 0.32
CA GLN A 65 -27.32 12.93 1.21
C GLN A 65 -27.87 14.24 0.65
N GLN A 66 -27.80 14.43 -0.67
CA GLN A 66 -28.41 15.60 -1.33
C GLN A 66 -29.94 15.61 -1.16
N ILE A 67 -30.60 14.45 -1.29
CA ILE A 67 -32.04 14.32 -1.04
C ILE A 67 -32.38 14.71 0.40
N LEU A 68 -31.68 14.15 1.40
CA LEU A 68 -31.95 14.48 2.80
C LEU A 68 -31.70 15.96 3.11
N ASN A 69 -30.58 16.51 2.65
CA ASN A 69 -30.27 17.93 2.84
C ASN A 69 -31.31 18.83 2.17
N GLY A 70 -31.81 18.45 0.98
CA GLY A 70 -32.86 19.19 0.28
C GLY A 70 -34.18 19.16 1.05
N ILE A 71 -34.58 17.99 1.58
CA ILE A 71 -35.80 17.84 2.39
C ILE A 71 -35.72 18.62 3.71
N GLU A 72 -34.54 18.69 4.32
CA GLU A 72 -34.30 19.49 5.54
C GLU A 72 -34.25 20.99 5.26
N SER A 73 -34.01 21.40 4.01
CA SER A 73 -33.97 22.81 3.63
C SER A 73 -35.37 23.41 3.51
N THR A 74 -35.55 24.63 4.02
CA THR A 74 -36.86 25.33 4.06
C THR A 74 -37.19 26.08 2.76
N HIS A 75 -36.49 25.79 1.66
CA HIS A 75 -36.62 26.51 0.39
C HIS A 75 -37.53 25.73 -0.58
N ASP A 76 -38.61 26.36 -1.05
CA ASP A 76 -39.62 25.75 -1.94
C ASP A 76 -39.05 25.32 -3.33
N ASP A 77 -37.86 25.79 -3.70
CA ASP A 77 -37.23 25.54 -5.01
C ASP A 77 -36.56 24.16 -5.14
N TRP A 78 -36.49 23.38 -4.05
CA TRP A 78 -35.87 22.04 -4.08
C TRP A 78 -36.80 20.95 -4.59
N ASP A 79 -38.09 21.22 -4.74
CA ASP A 79 -39.08 20.18 -5.01
C ASP A 79 -38.79 19.39 -6.29
N GLN A 80 -38.51 20.09 -7.39
CA GLN A 80 -38.19 19.46 -8.67
C GLN A 80 -36.83 18.74 -8.63
N SER A 81 -35.86 19.32 -7.92
CA SER A 81 -34.51 18.77 -7.76
C SER A 81 -34.51 17.49 -6.92
N ILE A 82 -35.25 17.45 -5.81
CA ILE A 82 -35.39 16.27 -4.95
C ILE A 82 -36.02 15.12 -5.72
N ARG A 83 -37.11 15.39 -6.48
CA ARG A 83 -37.77 14.38 -7.31
C ARG A 83 -36.84 13.84 -8.38
N ALA A 84 -36.06 14.71 -9.05
CA ALA A 84 -35.08 14.28 -10.05
C ALA A 84 -33.99 13.39 -9.44
N LEU A 85 -33.46 13.75 -8.27
CA LEU A 85 -32.46 12.96 -7.54
C LEU A 85 -33.04 11.61 -7.08
N TYR A 86 -34.28 11.61 -6.58
CA TYR A 86 -34.99 10.40 -6.19
C TYR A 86 -35.18 9.45 -7.37
N THR A 87 -35.67 9.94 -8.52
CA THR A 87 -35.84 9.11 -9.72
C THR A 87 -34.51 8.49 -10.16
N GLN A 88 -33.42 9.26 -10.17
CA GLN A 88 -32.10 8.72 -10.51
C GLN A 88 -31.66 7.61 -9.54
N LEU A 89 -31.84 7.82 -8.23
CA LEU A 89 -31.47 6.85 -7.20
C LEU A 89 -32.31 5.59 -7.29
N ASP A 90 -33.63 5.74 -7.40
CA ASP A 90 -34.60 4.65 -7.51
C ASP A 90 -34.37 3.84 -8.79
N ASP A 91 -34.14 4.49 -9.93
CA ASP A 91 -33.79 3.82 -11.19
C ASP A 91 -32.49 3.02 -11.05
N ASP A 92 -31.44 3.57 -10.44
CA ASP A 92 -30.20 2.81 -10.24
C ASP A 92 -30.38 1.63 -9.30
N ILE A 93 -31.24 1.75 -8.28
CA ILE A 93 -31.57 0.66 -7.35
C ILE A 93 -32.41 -0.42 -8.04
N ARG A 94 -33.44 -0.04 -8.81
CA ARG A 94 -34.35 -0.97 -9.50
C ARG A 94 -33.72 -1.65 -10.71
N ARG A 95 -32.80 -1.00 -11.43
CA ARG A 95 -32.07 -1.59 -12.58
C ARG A 95 -31.11 -2.73 -12.20
N VAL A 96 -31.19 -3.29 -11.00
CA VAL A 96 -30.25 -4.30 -10.51
C VAL A 96 -30.74 -5.72 -10.80
N GLY A 97 -30.42 -6.18 -12.02
CA GLY A 97 -30.06 -7.57 -12.30
C GLY A 97 -28.62 -7.91 -11.88
N TYR A 98 -28.05 -7.22 -10.89
CA TYR A 98 -26.74 -7.50 -10.32
C TYR A 98 -26.87 -7.91 -8.85
N VAL A 99 -26.94 -9.22 -8.61
CA VAL A 99 -26.86 -9.80 -7.27
C VAL A 99 -25.44 -9.53 -6.72
N PRO A 100 -25.28 -8.80 -5.61
CA PRO A 100 -24.00 -8.70 -4.95
C PRO A 100 -23.57 -10.12 -4.54
N PRO A 101 -22.35 -10.57 -4.85
CA PRO A 101 -21.89 -11.85 -4.34
C PRO A 101 -21.98 -11.83 -2.79
N ALA A 102 -22.49 -12.91 -2.21
CA ALA A 102 -22.92 -13.04 -0.80
C ALA A 102 -21.89 -12.64 0.28
N HIS A 103 -20.66 -12.30 -0.10
CA HIS A 103 -19.65 -11.73 0.80
C HIS A 103 -19.80 -10.22 1.06
N LEU A 104 -20.80 -9.55 0.46
CA LEU A 104 -21.07 -8.12 0.67
C LEU A 104 -22.42 -7.84 1.37
N SER A 105 -23.22 -8.86 1.67
CA SER A 105 -24.39 -8.71 2.52
C SER A 105 -23.96 -8.69 3.99
N HIS A 106 -23.94 -7.51 4.61
CA HIS A 106 -23.95 -7.40 6.08
C HIS A 106 -25.37 -7.62 6.60
N THR A 107 -25.93 -8.80 6.36
CA THR A 107 -27.01 -9.35 7.18
C THR A 107 -26.39 -10.43 8.05
N SER A 108 -26.39 -10.19 9.35
CA SER A 108 -25.90 -11.11 10.37
C SER A 108 -26.82 -12.33 10.45
N LYS A 109 -26.59 -13.33 9.60
CA LYS A 109 -27.13 -14.68 9.82
C LYS A 109 -26.04 -15.72 9.52
N GLY A 110 -25.59 -16.40 10.59
CA GLY A 110 -24.88 -17.67 10.58
C GLY A 110 -23.53 -17.73 9.86
N ARG A 111 -22.42 -17.43 10.56
CA ARG A 111 -21.07 -17.73 10.08
C ARG A 111 -20.88 -19.25 9.91
N ARG A 112 -20.89 -19.74 8.68
CA ARG A 112 -20.11 -20.94 8.33
C ARG A 112 -18.66 -20.52 8.16
N HIS A 113 -17.79 -20.98 9.04
CA HIS A 113 -16.35 -20.71 9.00
C HIS A 113 -15.74 -21.32 7.73
N SER A 114 -15.50 -20.52 6.70
CA SER A 114 -14.54 -20.88 5.67
C SER A 114 -13.13 -20.87 6.30
N PRO A 115 -12.25 -21.84 5.99
CA PRO A 115 -10.91 -21.87 6.56
C PRO A 115 -10.17 -20.58 6.20
N ARG A 116 -9.57 -19.93 7.21
CA ARG A 116 -8.81 -18.67 7.03
C ARG A 116 -7.72 -18.94 6.00
N LYS A 117 -7.77 -18.26 4.85
CA LYS A 117 -6.65 -18.23 3.90
C LYS A 117 -5.38 -17.85 4.66
N ALA A 118 -4.42 -18.77 4.71
CA ALA A 118 -3.10 -18.55 5.27
C ALA A 118 -2.54 -17.23 4.74
N SER A 119 -2.23 -16.29 5.65
CA SER A 119 -1.73 -14.98 5.22
C SER A 119 -0.38 -15.15 4.53
N LYS A 120 -0.13 -14.43 3.43
CA LYS A 120 1.14 -14.48 2.66
C LYS A 120 2.39 -14.21 3.51
N ARG A 121 2.21 -13.67 4.73
CA ARG A 121 3.22 -13.51 5.79
C ARG A 121 3.85 -14.84 6.24
N GLN A 122 3.15 -15.95 6.06
CA GLN A 122 3.66 -17.30 6.36
C GLN A 122 4.68 -17.80 5.32
N SER A 123 4.90 -17.09 4.20
CA SER A 123 5.89 -17.50 3.21
C SER A 123 7.34 -17.39 3.69
N LEU A 124 7.59 -16.64 4.77
CA LEU A 124 8.93 -16.49 5.37
C LEU A 124 9.18 -17.49 6.50
N ASN A 125 8.14 -18.15 7.02
CA ASN A 125 8.30 -19.07 8.15
C ASN A 125 8.93 -20.39 7.68
N GLY A 126 9.98 -20.82 8.38
CA GLY A 126 10.70 -22.05 8.09
C GLY A 126 11.62 -21.94 6.87
N LEU A 127 12.05 -20.73 6.49
CA LEU A 127 13.15 -20.56 5.53
C LEU A 127 14.49 -20.38 6.27
N PRO A 128 15.60 -20.86 5.69
CA PRO A 128 16.94 -20.63 6.20
C PRO A 128 17.26 -19.13 6.32
N ASP A 129 18.22 -18.78 7.17
CA ASP A 129 18.59 -17.38 7.42
C ASP A 129 19.10 -16.67 6.16
N ASN A 130 19.87 -17.39 5.34
CA ASN A 130 20.45 -16.95 4.07
C ASN A 130 19.59 -17.32 2.84
N TRP A 131 18.29 -17.57 3.01
CA TRP A 131 17.41 -18.03 1.92
C TRP A 131 17.42 -17.09 0.70
N ARG A 132 17.58 -15.77 0.90
CA ARG A 132 17.64 -14.79 -0.19
C ARG A 132 18.84 -15.08 -1.10
N SER A 133 20.00 -15.22 -0.48
CA SER A 133 21.26 -15.46 -1.17
C SER A 133 21.27 -16.83 -1.83
N GLN A 134 20.73 -17.87 -1.17
CA GLN A 134 20.54 -19.19 -1.79
C GLN A 134 19.62 -19.12 -3.03
N LEU A 135 18.50 -18.41 -2.95
CA LEU A 135 17.57 -18.26 -4.07
C LEU A 135 18.22 -17.52 -5.25
N ILE A 136 18.95 -16.43 -4.96
CA ILE A 136 19.66 -15.65 -5.98
C ILE A 136 20.67 -16.55 -6.68
N ARG A 137 21.58 -17.20 -5.94
CA ARG A 137 22.62 -18.08 -6.51
C ARG A 137 22.04 -19.25 -7.31
N ALA A 138 20.86 -19.74 -6.94
CA ALA A 138 20.20 -20.84 -7.65
C ALA A 138 19.56 -20.44 -8.99
N MET A 139 19.48 -19.14 -9.34
CA MET A 139 18.94 -18.72 -10.63
C MET A 139 19.95 -19.00 -11.76
N ASN A 140 19.42 -19.49 -12.89
CA ASN A 140 20.22 -19.98 -14.01
C ASN A 140 20.86 -18.88 -14.89
N THR A 141 20.35 -17.65 -14.85
CA THR A 141 20.84 -16.56 -15.71
C THR A 141 21.23 -15.36 -14.86
N LYS A 142 22.23 -14.61 -15.32
CA LYS A 142 22.74 -13.44 -14.59
C LYS A 142 21.67 -12.35 -14.48
N GLU A 143 20.86 -12.17 -15.52
CA GLU A 143 19.77 -11.20 -15.55
C GLU A 143 18.70 -11.51 -14.47
N ASP A 144 18.36 -12.79 -14.31
CA ASP A 144 17.42 -13.23 -13.27
C ASP A 144 18.01 -13.04 -11.86
N GLN A 145 19.31 -13.31 -11.68
CA GLN A 145 20.03 -13.06 -10.43
C GLN A 145 19.99 -11.57 -10.07
N LEU A 146 20.38 -10.71 -11.01
CA LEU A 146 20.35 -9.25 -10.86
C LEU A 146 18.95 -8.74 -10.55
N ALA A 147 17.92 -9.24 -11.24
CA ALA A 147 16.54 -8.89 -10.95
C ALA A 147 16.13 -9.24 -9.51
N LEU A 148 16.52 -10.43 -9.02
CA LEU A 148 16.24 -10.80 -7.62
C LEU A 148 17.06 -9.98 -6.61
N MET A 149 18.32 -9.63 -6.91
CA MET A 149 19.13 -8.72 -6.10
C MET A 149 18.45 -7.35 -5.97
N VAL A 150 18.00 -6.75 -7.09
CA VAL A 150 17.25 -5.47 -7.07
C VAL A 150 15.97 -5.59 -6.26
N ILE A 151 15.19 -6.67 -6.41
CA ILE A 151 13.98 -6.89 -5.61
C ILE A 151 14.32 -7.04 -4.12
N ALA A 152 15.42 -7.69 -3.78
CA ALA A 152 15.88 -7.84 -2.40
C ALA A 152 16.28 -6.50 -1.78
N LEU A 153 17.00 -5.66 -2.54
CA LEU A 153 17.49 -4.35 -2.12
C LEU A 153 16.39 -3.29 -1.99
N THR A 154 15.35 -3.36 -2.82
CA THR A 154 14.37 -2.27 -2.98
C THR A 154 12.93 -2.66 -2.63
N GLY A 155 12.68 -3.96 -2.48
CA GLY A 155 11.35 -4.52 -2.40
C GLY A 155 10.50 -4.31 -3.65
N ALA A 156 11.07 -3.98 -4.82
CA ALA A 156 10.31 -3.76 -6.06
C ALA A 156 9.32 -4.90 -6.37
N ARG A 157 8.10 -4.55 -6.79
CA ARG A 157 7.10 -5.54 -7.22
C ARG A 157 7.50 -6.09 -8.60
N PRO A 158 7.12 -7.33 -8.95
CA PRO A 158 7.30 -7.82 -10.32
C PRO A 158 6.74 -6.89 -11.38
N GLU A 159 5.59 -6.27 -11.11
CA GLU A 159 4.98 -5.31 -12.02
C GLU A 159 5.81 -4.02 -12.17
N GLU A 160 6.55 -3.60 -11.14
CA GLU A 160 7.47 -2.45 -11.21
C GLU A 160 8.77 -2.85 -11.93
N MET A 161 9.28 -4.07 -11.69
CA MET A 161 10.43 -4.62 -12.42
C MET A 161 10.18 -4.75 -13.92
N ARG A 162 8.93 -4.92 -14.37
CA ARG A 162 8.59 -4.92 -15.80
C ARG A 162 8.65 -3.55 -16.44
N LEU A 163 8.36 -2.48 -15.68
CA LEU A 163 8.54 -1.10 -16.14
C LEU A 163 10.03 -0.72 -16.15
N GLY A 164 10.82 -1.44 -15.35
CA GLY A 164 12.23 -1.22 -15.15
C GLY A 164 12.54 -0.39 -13.94
N VAL A 165 13.63 -0.76 -13.29
CA VAL A 165 14.22 -0.03 -12.19
C VAL A 165 15.51 0.58 -12.70
N GLN A 166 15.55 1.91 -12.66
CA GLN A 166 16.76 2.66 -12.98
C GLN A 166 17.71 2.58 -11.79
N LEU A 167 19.00 2.49 -12.06
CA LEU A 167 20.03 2.39 -11.04
C LEU A 167 21.17 3.35 -11.31
N MET A 168 21.73 3.90 -10.24
CA MET A 168 22.86 4.83 -10.25
C MET A 168 23.83 4.41 -9.15
N ILE A 169 25.11 4.34 -9.49
CA ILE A 169 26.17 4.15 -8.50
C ILE A 169 26.48 5.52 -7.91
N GLU A 170 26.19 5.71 -6.63
CA GLU A 170 26.59 6.93 -5.90
C GLU A 170 28.02 6.79 -5.41
N THR A 171 28.31 5.63 -4.83
CA THR A 171 29.62 5.23 -4.31
C THR A 171 29.77 3.73 -4.50
N ASP A 172 30.98 3.24 -4.26
CA ASP A 172 31.37 1.84 -4.16
C ASP A 172 30.58 1.03 -3.12
N GLN A 173 29.81 1.68 -2.24
CA GLN A 173 28.95 1.01 -1.25
C GLN A 173 27.45 1.27 -1.45
N CYS A 174 27.07 2.38 -2.10
CA CYS A 174 25.69 2.83 -2.19
C CYS A 174 25.17 2.86 -3.63
N LEU A 175 24.01 2.22 -3.83
CA LEU A 175 23.25 2.24 -5.07
C LEU A 175 21.95 3.01 -4.87
N THR A 176 21.66 3.95 -5.77
CA THR A 176 20.36 4.62 -5.84
C THR A 176 19.48 3.96 -6.89
N PHE A 177 18.26 3.61 -6.51
CA PHE A 177 17.27 2.96 -7.37
C PHE A 177 16.03 3.82 -7.54
N ARG A 178 15.69 4.16 -8.78
CA ARG A 178 14.44 4.83 -9.12
C ARG A 178 13.43 3.86 -9.70
N ILE A 179 12.28 3.80 -9.05
CA ILE A 179 11.23 2.80 -9.30
C ILE A 179 9.94 3.50 -9.70
N GLN A 180 9.43 3.16 -10.88
CA GLN A 180 8.12 3.63 -11.35
C GLN A 180 6.99 2.82 -10.71
N GLY A 181 5.95 3.50 -10.27
CA GLY A 181 4.81 2.90 -9.59
C GLY A 181 3.89 2.15 -10.55
N ALA A 182 3.79 0.82 -10.40
CA ALA A 182 2.90 0.00 -11.24
C ALA A 182 1.43 -0.07 -10.75
N LYS A 183 1.12 0.45 -9.56
CA LYS A 183 -0.22 0.40 -8.94
C LYS A 183 -0.65 1.78 -8.45
N VAL A 184 -0.52 2.77 -9.33
CA VAL A 184 -1.07 4.11 -9.10
C VAL A 184 -2.55 4.08 -9.48
N SER A 185 -3.41 4.41 -8.52
CA SER A 185 -4.85 4.48 -8.74
C SER A 185 -5.31 5.91 -8.58
N GLU A 186 -5.72 6.54 -9.67
CA GLU A 186 -6.38 7.86 -9.65
C GLU A 186 -7.66 7.81 -8.79
N ILE A 187 -8.43 6.72 -8.91
CA ILE A 187 -9.72 6.50 -8.24
C ILE A 187 -9.57 6.41 -6.72
N THR A 188 -8.53 5.74 -6.21
CA THR A 188 -8.33 5.60 -4.75
C THR A 188 -7.30 6.59 -4.20
N GLY A 189 -6.57 7.29 -5.08
CA GLY A 189 -5.39 8.07 -4.72
C GLY A 189 -4.31 7.21 -4.06
N GLY A 190 -4.26 5.93 -4.45
CA GLY A 190 -3.43 4.89 -3.86
C GLY A 190 -2.19 4.61 -4.70
N GLY A 191 -1.07 4.34 -4.03
CA GLY A 191 0.24 4.09 -4.66
C GLY A 191 1.04 5.36 -4.91
N GLN A 192 2.37 5.23 -4.94
CA GLN A 192 3.28 6.31 -5.34
C GLN A 192 3.54 6.26 -6.84
N ALA A 193 3.58 7.41 -7.52
CA ALA A 193 3.89 7.48 -8.95
C ALA A 193 5.33 7.03 -9.24
N TRP A 194 6.26 7.42 -8.38
CA TRP A 194 7.63 6.95 -8.37
C TRP A 194 8.17 6.99 -6.93
N ARG A 195 9.24 6.24 -6.70
CA ARG A 195 10.08 6.34 -5.49
C ARG A 195 11.54 6.13 -5.84
N GLU A 196 12.40 6.70 -5.03
CA GLU A 196 13.85 6.56 -5.11
C GLU A 196 14.39 6.09 -3.77
N LEU A 197 15.29 5.11 -3.81
CA LEU A 197 15.87 4.48 -2.63
C LEU A 197 17.38 4.42 -2.80
N THR A 198 18.12 5.02 -1.87
CA THR A 198 19.57 4.82 -1.77
C THR A 198 19.83 3.73 -0.74
N VAL A 199 20.56 2.71 -1.16
CA VAL A 199 20.77 1.48 -0.38
C VAL A 199 22.26 1.16 -0.31
N ASP A 200 22.76 0.97 0.91
CA ASP A 200 24.00 0.28 1.22
C ASP A 200 23.79 -1.22 0.98
N ALA A 201 24.31 -1.72 -0.16
CA ALA A 201 24.07 -3.08 -0.62
C ALA A 201 24.68 -4.13 0.31
N TRP A 202 25.81 -3.82 0.95
CA TRP A 202 26.56 -4.68 1.88
C TRP A 202 25.79 -5.00 3.16
N ARG A 203 24.80 -4.18 3.52
CA ARG A 203 23.93 -4.45 4.67
C ARG A 203 22.75 -5.37 4.36
N VAL A 204 22.52 -5.65 3.08
CA VAL A 204 21.35 -6.38 2.60
C VAL A 204 21.74 -7.70 1.94
N LEU A 205 22.75 -7.72 1.09
CA LEU A 205 23.22 -8.89 0.35
C LEU A 205 24.52 -9.44 0.96
N ASP A 206 24.85 -10.68 0.63
CA ASP A 206 26.15 -11.27 0.95
C ASP A 206 27.24 -10.61 0.07
N ASP A 207 28.46 -10.50 0.60
CA ASP A 207 29.59 -9.80 -0.02
C ASP A 207 29.87 -10.20 -1.47
N ASP A 208 29.86 -11.51 -1.78
CA ASP A 208 30.04 -12.04 -3.13
C ASP A 208 28.97 -11.54 -4.11
N LEU A 209 27.71 -11.47 -3.67
CA LEU A 209 26.60 -10.98 -4.48
C LEU A 209 26.70 -9.48 -4.73
N VAL A 210 27.24 -8.71 -3.78
CA VAL A 210 27.49 -7.27 -3.97
C VAL A 210 28.61 -7.05 -4.98
N TYR A 211 29.73 -7.77 -4.85
CA TYR A 211 30.82 -7.70 -5.82
C TYR A 211 30.33 -8.05 -7.23
N GLU A 212 29.57 -9.14 -7.37
CA GLU A 212 29.00 -9.55 -8.65
C GLU A 212 28.06 -8.50 -9.25
N LEU A 213 27.20 -7.89 -8.42
CA LEU A 213 26.28 -6.84 -8.85
C LEU A 213 27.05 -5.61 -9.37
N MET A 214 28.02 -5.12 -8.59
CA MET A 214 28.78 -3.92 -8.92
C MET A 214 29.64 -4.13 -10.16
N ALA A 215 30.35 -5.26 -10.26
CA ALA A 215 31.16 -5.61 -11.42
C ALA A 215 30.30 -5.66 -12.69
N TYR A 216 29.14 -6.34 -12.64
CA TYR A 216 28.27 -6.47 -13.80
C TYR A 216 27.68 -5.11 -14.24
N ILE A 217 27.28 -4.26 -13.28
CA ILE A 217 26.78 -2.91 -13.58
C ILE A 217 27.86 -2.09 -14.30
N GLN A 218 29.10 -2.12 -13.80
CA GLN A 218 30.20 -1.35 -14.35
C GLN A 218 30.64 -1.85 -15.72
N GLU A 219 30.88 -3.16 -15.85
CA GLU A 219 31.34 -3.81 -17.09
C GLU A 219 30.37 -3.57 -18.25
N HIS A 220 29.07 -3.71 -17.99
CA HIS A 220 28.04 -3.60 -19.02
C HIS A 220 27.34 -2.23 -19.06
N GLN A 221 27.80 -1.26 -18.24
CA GLN A 221 27.21 0.09 -18.13
C GLN A 221 25.69 0.05 -17.92
N ILE A 222 25.23 -0.85 -17.06
CA ILE A 222 23.80 -1.06 -16.82
C ILE A 222 23.22 0.13 -16.07
N THR A 223 22.26 0.80 -16.67
CA THR A 223 21.51 1.90 -16.03
C THR A 223 20.08 1.53 -15.68
N THR A 224 19.57 0.40 -16.19
CA THR A 224 18.22 -0.08 -15.96
C THR A 224 18.18 -1.59 -15.93
N ILE A 225 17.54 -2.15 -14.89
CA ILE A 225 17.26 -3.60 -14.79
C ILE A 225 15.76 -3.82 -14.95
N GLN A 226 15.39 -4.74 -15.85
CA GLN A 226 14.00 -5.11 -16.11
C GLN A 226 13.82 -6.62 -16.15
N ILE A 227 12.64 -7.11 -15.79
CA ILE A 227 12.25 -8.50 -16.07
C ILE A 227 11.37 -8.55 -17.32
N ASP A 228 11.24 -9.73 -17.92
CA ASP A 228 10.39 -9.89 -19.10
C ASP A 228 8.94 -9.41 -18.85
N PRO A 229 8.31 -8.78 -19.85
CA PRO A 229 6.98 -8.19 -19.71
C PRO A 229 5.89 -9.27 -19.47
N LYS A 230 6.19 -10.53 -19.76
CA LYS A 230 5.28 -11.66 -19.58
C LYS A 230 5.52 -12.33 -18.20
N ASN A 231 5.29 -13.63 -18.13
CA ASN A 231 5.40 -14.43 -16.92
C ASN A 231 6.61 -15.37 -16.96
N ALA A 232 7.59 -15.16 -17.85
CA ALA A 232 8.70 -16.10 -18.01
C ALA A 232 9.63 -16.09 -16.78
N PHE A 233 9.95 -14.91 -16.23
CA PHE A 233 10.68 -14.73 -14.99
C PHE A 233 10.01 -15.48 -13.83
N GLN A 234 8.69 -15.30 -13.67
CA GLN A 234 7.92 -15.98 -12.63
C GLN A 234 7.93 -17.50 -12.81
N LYS A 235 7.88 -18.00 -14.06
CA LYS A 235 8.01 -19.43 -14.36
C LYS A 235 9.42 -19.96 -14.05
N ARG A 236 10.48 -19.22 -14.40
CA ARG A 236 11.87 -19.58 -14.07
C ARG A 236 12.07 -19.65 -12.56
N LEU A 237 11.63 -18.63 -11.84
CA LEU A 237 11.61 -18.60 -10.37
C LEU A 237 10.80 -19.77 -9.76
N GLN A 238 9.65 -20.10 -10.35
CA GLN A 238 8.84 -21.24 -9.92
C GLN A 238 9.57 -22.58 -10.11
N ARG A 239 10.36 -22.75 -11.17
CA ARG A 239 11.15 -23.98 -11.37
C ARG A 239 12.23 -24.08 -10.29
N ILE A 240 13.00 -23.02 -10.06
CA ILE A 240 14.06 -22.99 -9.06
C ILE A 240 13.51 -23.25 -7.66
N ARG A 241 12.44 -22.57 -7.24
CA ARG A 241 11.86 -22.83 -5.91
C ARG A 241 11.34 -24.27 -5.76
N ASN A 242 10.84 -24.88 -6.83
CA ASN A 242 10.34 -26.25 -6.79
C ASN A 242 11.49 -27.25 -6.68
N GLN A 243 12.65 -26.94 -7.28
CA GLN A 243 13.89 -27.69 -7.10
C GLN A 243 14.39 -27.58 -5.66
N LEU A 244 14.50 -26.36 -5.12
CA LEU A 244 14.89 -26.14 -3.72
C LEU A 244 13.90 -26.80 -2.73
N ALA A 245 12.63 -26.87 -3.10
CA ALA A 245 11.59 -27.53 -2.31
C ALA A 245 11.72 -29.05 -2.19
N GLN A 246 12.64 -29.67 -2.93
CA GLN A 246 13.00 -31.09 -2.73
C GLN A 246 13.79 -31.28 -1.43
N TYR A 247 14.54 -30.27 -1.01
CA TYR A 247 15.33 -30.28 0.22
C TYR A 247 14.54 -29.74 1.42
N GLU A 248 13.74 -28.68 1.22
CA GLU A 248 12.94 -28.09 2.29
C GLU A 248 11.59 -27.55 1.80
N THR A 249 10.49 -28.04 2.37
CA THR A 249 9.15 -27.76 1.82
C THR A 249 8.72 -26.29 1.89
N ALA A 250 9.37 -25.47 2.74
CA ALA A 250 9.10 -24.04 2.87
C ALA A 250 9.34 -23.27 1.56
N TRP A 251 10.28 -23.72 0.72
CA TRP A 251 10.60 -23.12 -0.57
C TRP A 251 9.40 -23.05 -1.53
N ARG A 252 8.41 -23.96 -1.41
CA ARG A 252 7.22 -23.98 -2.28
C ARG A 252 6.41 -22.68 -2.24
N LYS A 253 6.49 -21.95 -1.14
CA LYS A 253 5.76 -20.69 -0.91
C LYS A 253 6.54 -19.45 -1.35
N VAL A 254 7.82 -19.61 -1.71
CA VAL A 254 8.71 -18.51 -2.07
C VAL A 254 8.31 -17.93 -3.44
N SER A 255 8.39 -16.61 -3.53
CA SER A 255 8.14 -15.84 -4.76
C SER A 255 8.89 -14.52 -4.70
N ALA A 256 8.87 -13.74 -5.78
CA ALA A 256 9.40 -12.37 -5.77
C ALA A 256 8.71 -11.49 -4.70
N TYR A 257 7.44 -11.77 -4.38
CA TYR A 257 6.75 -11.09 -3.29
C TYR A 257 7.28 -11.46 -1.90
N SER A 258 7.92 -12.64 -1.74
CA SER A 258 8.58 -13.02 -0.50
C SER A 258 9.81 -12.14 -0.24
N LEU A 259 10.60 -11.82 -1.27
CA LEU A 259 11.72 -10.87 -1.16
C LEU A 259 11.22 -9.48 -0.74
N ARG A 260 10.15 -8.99 -1.36
CA ARG A 260 9.49 -7.74 -0.94
C ARG A 260 8.97 -7.78 0.50
N HIS A 261 8.45 -8.93 0.94
CA HIS A 261 8.00 -9.10 2.32
C HIS A 261 9.17 -9.08 3.32
N GLN A 262 10.31 -9.64 2.94
CA GLN A 262 11.54 -9.61 3.72
C GLN A 262 12.11 -8.20 3.81
N PHE A 263 12.23 -7.51 2.69
CA PHE A 263 12.61 -6.09 2.65
C PHE A 263 11.76 -5.25 3.62
N ALA A 264 10.43 -5.43 3.59
CA ALA A 264 9.53 -4.72 4.51
C ALA A 264 9.70 -5.14 5.98
N ALA A 265 10.10 -6.38 6.26
CA ALA A 265 10.40 -6.84 7.61
C ALA A 265 11.71 -6.21 8.11
N ASP A 266 12.73 -6.17 7.26
CA ASP A 266 14.03 -5.57 7.56
C ASP A 266 13.89 -4.07 7.86
N LEU A 267 13.12 -3.33 7.05
CA LEU A 267 12.82 -1.91 7.31
C LEU A 267 12.09 -1.67 8.63
N LYS A 268 11.15 -2.54 9.00
CA LYS A 268 10.41 -2.40 10.26
C LYS A 268 11.26 -2.74 11.49
N ALA A 269 12.31 -3.53 11.30
CA ALA A 269 13.24 -3.86 12.36
C ALA A 269 14.33 -2.79 12.54
N ASP A 270 14.52 -1.94 11.53
CA ASP A 270 15.37 -0.76 11.64
C ASP A 270 14.63 0.36 12.40
N THR A 271 15.05 0.59 13.64
CA THR A 271 14.45 1.60 14.52
C THR A 271 14.76 3.04 14.12
N THR A 272 15.69 3.24 13.18
CA THR A 272 16.08 4.58 12.69
C THR A 272 15.16 5.09 11.58
N ILE A 273 14.43 4.20 10.90
CA ILE A 273 13.57 4.54 9.78
C ILE A 273 12.17 4.90 10.29
N HIS A 274 11.69 6.09 9.93
CA HIS A 274 10.35 6.52 10.34
C HIS A 274 9.26 5.71 9.63
N PHE A 275 8.11 5.58 10.28
CA PHE A 275 7.00 4.76 9.78
C PHE A 275 6.45 5.22 8.42
N ASP A 276 6.57 6.50 8.09
CA ASP A 276 6.13 7.04 6.81
C ASP A 276 7.15 6.70 5.71
N ASP A 277 8.43 6.70 6.05
CA ASP A 277 9.49 6.31 5.13
C ASP A 277 9.38 4.82 4.74
N ILE A 278 8.98 3.94 5.66
CA ILE A 278 8.67 2.54 5.34
C ILE A 278 7.53 2.45 4.31
N SER A 279 6.50 3.31 4.42
CA SER A 279 5.41 3.35 3.45
C SER A 279 5.87 3.89 2.10
N ALA A 280 6.71 4.93 2.10
CA ALA A 280 7.29 5.53 0.90
C ALA A 280 8.19 4.54 0.17
N ALA A 281 9.09 3.85 0.89
CA ALA A 281 9.96 2.79 0.36
C ALA A 281 9.18 1.63 -0.24
N MET A 282 7.99 1.33 0.29
CA MET A 282 7.08 0.33 -0.27
C MET A 282 6.19 0.88 -1.40
N GLY A 283 6.31 2.15 -1.77
CA GLY A 283 5.49 2.79 -2.81
C GLY A 283 4.01 2.86 -2.44
N HIS A 284 3.68 2.99 -1.16
CA HIS A 284 2.32 3.24 -0.69
C HIS A 284 2.06 4.74 -0.57
N ALA A 285 0.84 5.16 -0.89
CA ALA A 285 0.37 6.53 -0.63
C ALA A 285 -0.28 6.71 0.75
N SER A 286 -0.46 5.61 1.50
CA SER A 286 -0.99 5.62 2.87
C SER A 286 -0.32 4.55 3.74
N ASP A 287 -0.23 4.85 5.02
CA ASP A 287 0.22 3.95 6.10
C ASP A 287 -0.73 2.77 6.40
N ARG A 288 -1.99 2.81 5.95
CA ARG A 288 -2.99 1.75 6.20
C ARG A 288 -2.55 0.37 5.68
N THR A 289 -1.77 0.33 4.61
CA THR A 289 -1.33 -0.92 3.95
C THR A 289 -0.28 -1.71 4.76
N LYS A 290 0.20 -1.17 5.89
CA LYS A 290 1.22 -1.78 6.79
C LYS A 290 0.82 -3.16 7.34
N GLN A 291 -0.49 -3.41 7.51
CA GLN A 291 -1.04 -4.66 8.09
C GLN A 291 -0.92 -5.90 7.18
N HIS A 292 -0.30 -5.80 6.00
CA HIS A 292 -0.12 -6.95 5.10
C HIS A 292 1.33 -7.44 4.91
N TYR A 293 2.34 -6.75 5.47
CA TYR A 293 3.77 -7.05 5.28
C TYR A 293 4.46 -7.59 6.53
N GLY A 294 5.54 -8.36 6.36
CA GLY A 294 6.30 -9.11 7.39
C GLY A 294 6.49 -8.40 8.73
N HIS A 295 6.65 -9.20 9.79
CA HIS A 295 6.83 -8.69 11.16
C HIS A 295 8.30 -8.30 11.39
N SER A 296 8.58 -7.32 12.25
CA SER A 296 9.97 -6.92 12.58
C SER A 296 10.81 -8.07 13.13
N SER A 297 10.16 -9.05 13.77
CA SER A 297 10.80 -10.28 14.27
C SER A 297 11.20 -11.27 13.17
N GLN A 298 10.90 -11.00 11.89
CA GLN A 298 11.30 -11.81 10.74
C GLN A 298 12.50 -11.19 9.99
N LYS A 299 13.28 -10.32 10.66
CA LYS A 299 14.49 -9.67 10.12
C LYS A 299 15.51 -10.71 9.64
N ARG A 300 16.05 -10.52 8.44
CA ARG A 300 17.12 -11.34 7.82
C ARG A 300 18.21 -10.49 7.14
N GLY A 301 18.22 -9.17 7.35
CA GLY A 301 19.27 -8.25 6.88
C GLY A 301 19.54 -7.16 7.91
N LYS A 302 20.63 -6.40 7.82
CA LYS A 302 21.02 -5.41 8.85
C LYS A 302 20.24 -4.09 8.77
N GLY A 303 19.46 -3.88 7.71
CA GLY A 303 18.91 -2.57 7.34
C GLY A 303 19.96 -1.81 6.54
N GLY A 304 19.62 -1.34 5.34
CA GLY A 304 20.59 -0.76 4.40
C GLY A 304 20.09 0.49 3.70
N ILE A 305 18.86 0.94 3.95
CA ILE A 305 18.38 2.17 3.32
C ILE A 305 18.98 3.37 4.03
N THR A 306 19.60 4.25 3.25
CA THR A 306 20.19 5.50 3.73
C THR A 306 19.32 6.70 3.36
N GLN A 307 18.61 6.65 2.23
CA GLN A 307 17.73 7.73 1.77
C GLN A 307 16.47 7.19 1.07
N ILE A 308 15.34 7.89 1.26
CA ILE A 308 14.05 7.56 0.67
C ILE A 308 13.39 8.84 0.15
N THR A 309 13.07 8.86 -1.14
CA THR A 309 12.30 9.92 -1.78
C THR A 309 11.09 9.34 -2.51
N ALA A 310 9.94 10.00 -2.48
CA ALA A 310 8.73 9.54 -3.17
C ALA A 310 7.94 10.70 -3.77
N ALA A 311 7.13 10.39 -4.78
CA ALA A 311 6.39 11.38 -5.56
C ALA A 311 5.41 12.24 -4.74
N SER A 312 4.81 11.67 -3.70
CA SER A 312 3.91 12.40 -2.81
C SER A 312 4.17 12.08 -1.34
N PRO A 313 3.93 13.03 -0.42
CA PRO A 313 3.98 12.76 1.00
C PRO A 313 2.97 11.68 1.40
N ILE A 314 3.30 10.92 2.44
CA ILE A 314 2.45 9.83 2.91
C ILE A 314 1.22 10.39 3.61
N LYS A 315 0.02 9.98 3.17
CA LYS A 315 -1.22 10.35 3.85
C LYS A 315 -1.29 9.61 5.18
N ALA A 316 -1.19 10.35 6.28
CA ALA A 316 -1.34 9.83 7.63
C ALA A 316 -2.76 9.27 7.86
N HIS A 317 -2.87 8.04 8.33
CA HIS A 317 -4.12 7.51 8.83
C HIS A 317 -4.31 8.00 10.26
N ARG A 318 -5.25 8.92 10.46
CA ARG A 318 -5.76 9.26 11.80
C ARG A 318 -6.44 8.03 12.41
N LYS A 319 -5.63 7.18 13.06
CA LYS A 319 -5.92 6.26 14.18
C LYS A 319 -4.72 5.32 14.32
N SER A 320 -3.66 5.82 14.93
CA SER A 320 -2.58 5.02 15.47
C SER A 320 -2.35 5.56 16.88
N ALA A 321 -2.85 4.85 17.89
CA ALA A 321 -2.60 5.18 19.30
C ALA A 321 -1.07 5.25 19.56
N ALA A 322 -0.27 4.53 18.78
CA ALA A 322 1.19 4.59 18.82
C ALA A 322 1.76 5.97 18.41
N SER A 323 1.11 6.69 17.49
CA SER A 323 1.54 8.04 17.08
C SER A 323 1.27 9.08 18.17
N GLN A 324 0.20 8.92 18.97
CA GLN A 324 -0.06 9.78 20.13
C GLN A 324 0.88 9.50 21.31
N VAL A 325 1.28 8.23 21.51
CA VAL A 325 2.26 7.87 22.56
C VAL A 325 3.66 8.39 22.24
N PHE A 326 4.07 8.41 20.97
CA PHE A 326 5.37 9.00 20.58
C PHE A 326 5.38 10.54 20.73
N LEU A 327 4.30 11.22 20.31
CA LEU A 327 4.18 12.68 20.46
C LEU A 327 4.12 13.13 21.94
N SER A 328 3.45 12.35 22.80
CA SER A 328 3.37 12.63 24.26
C SER A 328 4.68 12.34 25.00
N LYS A 329 5.48 11.36 24.55
CA LYS A 329 6.84 11.13 25.09
C LYS A 329 7.83 12.20 24.63
N ALA A 330 7.73 12.68 23.40
CA ALA A 330 8.58 13.78 22.89
C ALA A 330 8.31 15.11 23.61
N THR A 331 7.04 15.43 23.91
CA THR A 331 6.67 16.63 24.68
C THR A 331 7.06 16.54 26.16
N LYS A 332 7.03 15.36 26.79
CA LYS A 332 7.57 15.18 28.15
C LYS A 332 9.09 15.34 28.21
N ARG A 333 9.82 14.82 27.21
CA ARG A 333 11.29 14.95 27.17
C ARG A 333 11.74 16.40 26.97
N SER A 334 11.04 17.18 26.14
CA SER A 334 11.29 18.61 25.94
C SER A 334 10.98 19.47 27.18
N LYS A 335 9.96 19.11 27.98
CA LYS A 335 9.68 19.79 29.26
C LYS A 335 10.71 19.51 30.34
N ASN A 336 11.23 18.28 30.42
CA ASN A 336 12.29 17.95 31.37
C ASN A 336 13.62 18.63 30.98
N GLN A 337 13.95 18.69 29.69
CA GLN A 337 15.19 19.35 29.26
C GLN A 337 15.17 20.87 29.52
N LYS A 338 14.02 21.53 29.34
CA LYS A 338 13.86 22.95 29.71
C LYS A 338 13.88 23.22 31.22
N THR A 339 13.53 22.23 32.05
CA THR A 339 13.58 22.39 33.51
C THR A 339 14.99 22.14 34.04
N ASP A 340 15.74 21.22 33.43
CA ASP A 340 17.15 20.98 33.74
C ASP A 340 18.05 22.14 33.29
N ASP A 341 17.81 22.72 32.11
CA ASP A 341 18.56 23.89 31.61
C ASP A 341 18.29 25.16 32.42
N ALA A 342 17.06 25.34 32.92
CA ALA A 342 16.70 26.46 33.79
C ALA A 342 17.28 26.32 35.22
N PHE A 343 17.52 25.09 35.68
CA PHE A 343 18.17 24.83 36.97
C PHE A 343 19.68 25.09 36.88
N ASN A 344 20.31 24.74 35.76
CA ASN A 344 21.75 24.91 35.55
C ASN A 344 22.16 26.38 35.32
N GLN A 345 21.31 27.19 34.68
CA GLN A 345 21.58 28.64 34.51
C GLN A 345 21.48 29.43 35.82
N LYS A 346 20.74 28.95 36.83
CA LYS A 346 20.64 29.60 38.14
C LYS A 346 21.82 29.34 39.07
N GLN A 347 22.61 28.29 38.85
CA GLN A 347 23.80 28.01 39.67
C GLN A 347 25.08 28.71 39.17
N LEU A 348 25.08 29.24 37.94
CA LEU A 348 26.21 29.97 37.36
C LEU A 348 26.09 31.50 37.49
N SER A 349 25.04 31.99 38.16
CA SER A 349 24.79 33.42 38.37
C SER A 349 24.49 33.73 39.84
N THR A 350 25.45 33.41 40.72
CA THR A 350 25.51 34.03 42.06
C THR A 350 26.98 34.35 42.34
N PRO A 351 27.35 35.61 42.60
CA PRO A 351 28.73 36.00 42.89
C PRO A 351 29.26 35.41 44.20
#